data_AF-A0A452Z2Q7-F1
#
_entry.id   AF-A0A452Z2Q7-F1
#
_cell.length_a   1.000
_cell.length_b   1.000
_cell.length_c   1.000
_cell.angle_alpha   90.00
_cell.angle_beta   90.00
_cell.angle_gamma   90.00
#
_symmetry.space_group_name_H-M   'P 1'
#
loop_
_entity.id
_entity.type
_entity.pdbx_description
1 polymer ?
#
loop_
_entity_poly.entity_id
_entity_poly.type
_entity_poly.pdbx_seq_one_letter_code
_entity_poly.pdbx_strand_id
1 'polypeptide(L)'
;FLGSKEIVPLHIQKTVASSSTSGETEEIYFDFRKQRFFYSAEKDNFFKLRYPTKDLFGHYIKGTGYGTEAKINTAMDKWGRNM
;
A
#
# COMPACT_ATOMS: atom_id res chain seq x y z
N PHE A 1 -11.64 7.03 13.07
CA PHE A 1 -11.00 8.31 12.68
C PHE A 1 -11.31 9.36 13.74
N LEU A 2 -10.38 10.26 14.06
CA LEU A 2 -10.61 11.38 14.99
C LEU A 2 -10.82 12.67 14.21
N GLY A 3 -11.87 13.43 14.52
CA GLY A 3 -12.22 14.71 13.88
C GLY A 3 -13.54 14.66 13.11
N SER A 4 -13.74 15.63 12.22
CA SER A 4 -14.93 15.74 11.38
C SER A 4 -15.12 14.54 10.46
N LYS A 5 -16.38 14.17 10.24
CA LYS A 5 -16.77 13.21 9.20
C LYS A 5 -16.61 13.86 7.82
N GLU A 6 -16.17 13.07 6.86
CA GLU A 6 -15.90 13.49 5.49
C GLU A 6 -16.30 12.35 4.56
N ILE A 7 -16.84 12.70 3.39
CA ILE A 7 -17.11 11.74 2.31
C ILE A 7 -15.87 11.74 1.41
N VAL A 8 -15.31 10.56 1.15
CA VAL A 8 -14.12 10.39 0.31
C VAL A 8 -14.43 9.53 -0.91
N PRO A 9 -13.76 9.79 -2.05
CA PRO A 9 -13.91 8.93 -3.23
C PRO A 9 -13.32 7.54 -2.98
N LEU A 10 -13.97 6.53 -3.54
CA LEU A 10 -13.47 5.16 -3.59
C LEU A 10 -12.77 4.93 -4.93
N HIS A 11 -11.55 4.42 -4.88
CA HIS A 11 -10.76 4.07 -6.06
C HIS A 11 -10.78 2.56 -6.26
N ILE A 12 -10.89 2.14 -7.52
CA ILE A 12 -10.80 0.74 -7.95
C ILE A 12 -9.71 0.68 -9.01
N GLN A 13 -8.62 -0.02 -8.70
CA GLN A 13 -7.47 -0.16 -9.57
C GLN A 13 -7.28 -1.62 -9.96
N LYS A 14 -7.31 -1.89 -11.25
CA LYS A 14 -7.01 -3.23 -11.77
C LYS A 14 -5.50 -3.45 -11.73
N THR A 15 -5.02 -4.38 -10.91
CA THR A 15 -3.59 -4.72 -10.90
C THR A 15 -3.34 -5.89 -11.84
N VAL A 16 -2.37 -5.71 -12.76
CA VAL A 16 -1.87 -6.81 -13.59
C VAL A 16 -0.76 -7.48 -12.80
N ALA A 17 -1.08 -8.54 -12.08
CA ALA A 17 -0.10 -9.24 -11.26
C ALA A 17 1.07 -9.76 -12.13
N SER A 18 2.30 -9.31 -11.84
CA SER A 18 3.53 -9.77 -12.53
C SER A 18 4.03 -11.14 -12.03
N SER A 19 3.21 -11.94 -11.36
CA SER A 19 3.59 -13.25 -10.83
C SER A 19 2.44 -14.23 -10.96
N SER A 20 2.60 -15.19 -11.87
CA SER A 20 2.09 -16.58 -11.99
C SER A 20 0.85 -17.12 -11.23
N THR A 21 0.04 -16.32 -10.57
CA THR A 21 -1.24 -16.74 -9.98
C THR A 21 -2.36 -16.00 -10.71
N SER A 22 -2.99 -16.74 -11.60
CA SER A 22 -4.14 -16.38 -12.43
C SER A 22 -5.28 -15.75 -11.62
N GLY A 23 -5.46 -14.44 -11.77
CA GLY A 23 -6.61 -13.69 -11.29
C GLY A 23 -6.34 -12.19 -11.35
N GLU A 24 -7.04 -11.47 -12.23
CA GLU A 24 -7.08 -10.01 -12.20
C GLU A 24 -7.55 -9.59 -10.80
N THR A 25 -6.67 -9.00 -10.01
CA THR A 25 -7.00 -8.60 -8.64
C THR A 25 -7.31 -7.11 -8.66
N GLU A 26 -8.58 -6.77 -8.47
CA GLU A 26 -9.01 -5.38 -8.30
C GLU A 26 -8.65 -4.91 -6.89
N GLU A 27 -7.81 -3.89 -6.82
CA GLU A 27 -7.43 -3.24 -5.58
C GLU A 27 -8.38 -2.07 -5.32
N ILE A 28 -9.16 -2.17 -4.25
CA ILE A 28 -10.11 -1.14 -3.82
C ILE A 28 -9.48 -0.36 -2.67
N TYR A 29 -9.39 0.97 -2.79
CA TYR A 29 -8.82 1.82 -1.75
C TYR A 29 -9.43 3.21 -1.70
N PHE A 30 -9.19 3.92 -0.61
CA PHE A 30 -9.43 5.37 -0.53
C PHE A 30 -8.30 6.05 0.24
N ASP A 31 -8.13 7.34 0.00
CA ASP A 31 -7.19 8.18 0.73
C ASP A 31 -7.97 9.08 1.71
N PHE A 32 -7.55 9.10 2.98
CA PHE A 32 -8.12 9.97 4.01
C PHE A 32 -7.01 10.58 4.84
N ARG A 33 -6.92 11.93 4.85
CA ARG A 33 -5.92 12.70 5.62
C ARG A 33 -4.48 12.18 5.42
N LYS A 34 -4.06 12.05 4.16
CA LYS A 34 -2.73 11.55 3.75
C LYS A 34 -2.43 10.10 4.20
N GLN A 35 -3.47 9.30 4.45
CA GLN A 35 -3.35 7.88 4.75
C GLN A 35 -4.19 7.08 3.77
N ARG A 36 -3.59 6.06 3.17
CA ARG A 36 -4.30 5.14 2.28
C ARG A 36 -4.90 3.98 3.07
N PHE A 37 -6.11 3.58 2.71
CA PHE A 37 -6.82 2.44 3.27
C PHE A 37 -7.23 1.48 2.15
N PHE A 38 -6.81 0.23 2.26
CA PHE A 38 -7.11 -0.81 1.27
C PHE A 38 -8.14 -1.79 1.79
N TYR A 39 -9.05 -2.22 0.93
CA TYR A 39 -10.00 -3.26 1.24
C TYR A 39 -9.33 -4.64 1.24
N SER A 40 -9.58 -5.43 2.28
CA SER A 40 -9.19 -6.84 2.35
C SER A 40 -10.43 -7.70 2.27
N ALA A 41 -10.61 -8.42 1.16
CA ALA A 41 -11.73 -9.34 0.99
C ALA A 41 -11.74 -10.47 2.04
N GLU A 42 -10.57 -10.94 2.47
CA GLU A 42 -10.43 -11.98 3.50
C GLU A 42 -11.00 -11.55 4.86
N LYS A 43 -10.88 -10.27 5.19
CA LYS A 43 -11.28 -9.72 6.50
C LYS A 43 -12.50 -8.81 6.41
N ASP A 44 -13.08 -8.68 5.23
CA ASP A 44 -14.24 -7.83 4.92
C ASP A 44 -14.13 -6.42 5.52
N ASN A 45 -12.95 -5.79 5.37
CA ASN A 45 -12.70 -4.48 5.99
C ASN A 45 -11.58 -3.69 5.30
N PHE A 46 -11.55 -2.37 5.56
CA PHE A 46 -10.49 -1.48 5.14
C PHE A 46 -9.37 -1.38 6.18
N PHE A 47 -8.12 -1.55 5.74
CA PHE A 47 -6.94 -1.49 6.57
C PHE A 47 -6.02 -0.36 6.14
N LYS A 48 -5.48 0.35 7.13
CA LYS A 48 -4.47 1.39 6.90
C LYS A 48 -3.21 0.79 6.26
N LEU A 49 -2.76 1.38 5.16
CA LEU A 49 -1.44 1.09 4.60
C LEU A 49 -0.36 1.39 5.64
N ARG A 50 0.38 0.34 6.00
CA ARG A 50 1.56 0.49 6.85
C ARG A 50 2.75 0.84 5.98
N TYR A 51 3.35 1.98 6.27
CA TYR A 51 4.71 2.26 5.80
C TYR A 51 5.69 1.41 6.62
N PRO A 52 6.83 0.99 6.04
CA PRO A 52 7.92 0.32 6.72
C PRO A 52 8.68 1.30 7.65
N THR A 53 7.92 1.88 8.58
CA THR A 53 8.38 2.79 9.60
C THR A 53 8.25 2.07 10.93
N LYS A 54 9.30 2.16 11.76
CA LYS A 54 9.35 1.55 13.10
C LYS A 54 9.55 0.03 13.10
N ASP A 55 10.26 -0.49 12.12
CA ASP A 55 10.81 -1.85 12.25
C ASP A 55 11.85 -1.90 13.37
N LEU A 56 12.17 -3.10 13.85
CA LEU A 56 13.23 -3.28 14.85
C LEU A 56 14.56 -2.71 14.33
N PHE A 57 15.37 -2.08 15.19
CA PHE A 57 16.66 -1.49 14.79
C PHE A 57 17.57 -2.47 14.02
N GLY A 58 17.49 -3.77 14.33
CA GLY A 58 18.23 -4.81 13.61
C GLY A 58 17.91 -4.92 12.11
N HIS A 59 16.70 -4.51 11.68
CA HIS A 59 16.36 -4.43 10.25
C HIS A 59 17.02 -3.22 9.58
N TYR A 60 17.03 -2.07 10.24
CA TYR A 60 17.65 -0.87 9.71
C TYR A 60 19.17 -1.01 9.57
N ILE A 61 19.84 -1.66 10.53
CA ILE A 61 21.29 -1.91 10.49
C ILE A 61 21.69 -2.74 9.26
N LYS A 62 20.79 -3.59 8.75
CA LYS A 62 21.04 -4.43 7.57
C LYS A 62 20.58 -3.78 6.26
N GLY A 63 20.03 -2.57 6.30
CA GLY A 63 19.47 -1.90 5.13
C GLY A 63 20.54 -1.47 4.14
N THR A 64 20.54 -2.05 2.94
CA THR A 64 21.41 -1.67 1.81
C THR A 64 20.65 -0.95 0.70
N GLY A 65 19.40 -0.52 0.96
CA GLY A 65 18.48 0.02 -0.04
C GLY A 65 17.73 -1.07 -0.81
N TYR A 66 17.02 -0.68 -1.88
CA TYR A 66 16.20 -1.63 -2.67
C TYR A 66 17.03 -2.57 -3.54
N GLY A 67 18.23 -2.17 -3.97
CA GLY A 67 19.18 -3.01 -4.71
C GLY A 67 18.83 -3.31 -6.17
N THR A 68 17.54 -3.29 -6.58
CA THR A 68 17.11 -3.49 -7.99
C THR A 68 15.99 -2.54 -8.38
N GLU A 69 15.92 -2.18 -9.66
CA GLU A 69 14.84 -1.33 -10.21
C GLU A 69 13.46 -1.96 -10.04
N ALA A 70 13.35 -3.28 -10.20
CA ALA A 70 12.09 -3.99 -9.97
C ALA A 70 11.56 -3.76 -8.56
N LYS A 71 12.43 -3.84 -7.54
CA LYS A 71 12.05 -3.58 -6.14
C LYS A 71 11.66 -2.11 -5.90
N ILE A 72 12.31 -1.18 -6.60
CA ILE A 72 11.96 0.25 -6.57
C ILE A 72 10.57 0.45 -7.17
N ASN A 73 10.28 -0.12 -8.34
CA ASN A 73 8.98 0.00 -9.01
C ASN A 73 7.86 -0.58 -8.14
N THR A 74 8.07 -1.77 -7.57
CA THR A 74 7.11 -2.36 -6.61
C THR A 74 6.89 -1.47 -5.39
N ALA A 75 7.94 -0.84 -4.86
CA ALA A 75 7.81 0.12 -3.75
C ALA A 75 7.03 1.38 -4.17
N MET A 76 7.28 1.89 -5.38
CA MET A 76 6.59 3.05 -5.94
C MET A 76 5.11 2.77 -6.19
N ASP A 77 4.77 1.60 -6.73
CA ASP A 77 3.38 1.18 -6.96
C ASP A 77 2.63 1.06 -5.63
N LYS A 78 3.28 0.49 -4.61
CA LYS A 78 2.67 0.26 -3.30
C LYS A 78 2.50 1.54 -2.47
N TRP A 79 3.54 2.37 -2.38
CA TRP A 79 3.57 3.52 -1.46
C TRP A 79 3.43 4.88 -2.14
N GLY A 80 3.50 4.93 -3.48
CA GLY A 80 3.43 6.16 -4.27
C GLY A 80 4.72 6.97 -4.25
N ARG A 81 4.70 8.10 -4.97
CA ARG A 81 5.79 9.09 -4.93
C ARG A 81 5.74 9.90 -3.63
N ASN A 82 6.91 10.20 -3.08
CA ASN A 82 7.05 11.17 -2.00
C ASN A 82 6.91 12.59 -2.58
N MET A 83 5.74 13.20 -2.41
CA MET A 83 5.39 14.55 -2.88
C MET A 83 5.28 15.51 -1.70
#